data_AF-A0A7V6NZS6-F1
#
_entry.id   AF-A0A7V6NZS6-F1
#
_cell.length_a   1.000
_cell.length_b   1.000
_cell.length_c   1.000
_cell.angle_alpha   90.00
_cell.angle_beta   90.00
_cell.angle_gamma   90.00
#
_symmetry.space_group_name_H-M   'P 1'
#
loop_
_entity.id
_entity.type
_entity.pdbx_description
1 polymer ?
#
loop_
_entity_poly.entity_id
_entity_poly.type
_entity_poly.pdbx_seq_one_letter_code
_entity_poly.pdbx_strand_id
1 'polypeptide(L)'
;MPKLNAFKFLNKLKECGYNDICVSINVSVVQLLNPDFPGRLLELINNMQVNPDNVCIEITESVFASDMETTRCKITRKKEKCKACEE
;
A
#
# COMPACT_ATOMS: atom_id res chain seq x y z
N MET A 1 -7.09 8.71 6.11
CA MET A 1 -8.20 7.91 5.54
C MET A 1 -7.91 7.67 4.05
N PRO A 2 -8.29 6.53 3.44
CA PRO A 2 -8.23 6.35 1.99
C PRO A 2 -8.95 7.51 1.29
N LYS A 3 -8.49 7.90 0.10
CA LYS A 3 -9.00 9.08 -0.62
C LYS A 3 -10.44 8.82 -1.09
N LEU A 4 -11.43 9.02 -0.21
CA LEU A 4 -12.86 8.80 -0.46
C LEU A 4 -13.38 9.50 -1.72
N ASN A 5 -12.77 10.65 -2.05
CA ASN A 5 -13.08 11.40 -3.27
C ASN A 5 -12.79 10.61 -4.55
N ALA A 6 -11.81 9.70 -4.55
CA ALA A 6 -11.51 8.84 -5.69
C ALA A 6 -12.66 7.85 -5.98
N PHE A 7 -13.23 7.25 -4.92
CA PHE A 7 -14.39 6.36 -5.05
C PHE A 7 -15.66 7.10 -5.48
N LYS A 8 -15.90 8.30 -4.93
CA LYS A 8 -17.00 9.15 -5.39
C LYS A 8 -16.84 9.53 -6.86
N PHE A 9 -15.62 9.79 -7.31
CA PHE A 9 -15.32 10.10 -8.70
C PHE A 9 -15.56 8.90 -9.61
N LEU A 10 -15.13 7.69 -9.22
CA LEU A 10 -15.44 6.45 -9.94
C LEU A 10 -16.94 6.21 -10.10
N ASN A 11 -17.73 6.44 -9.04
CA ASN A 11 -19.18 6.30 -9.13
C ASN A 11 -19.79 7.32 -10.11
N LYS A 12 -19.31 8.56 -10.13
CA LYS A 12 -19.75 9.54 -11.15
C LYS A 12 -19.40 9.11 -12.56
N LEU A 13 -18.21 8.55 -12.79
CA LEU A 13 -17.81 8.05 -14.10
C LEU A 13 -18.72 6.90 -14.55
N LYS A 14 -19.04 5.99 -13.63
CA LYS A 14 -20.01 4.90 -13.86
C LYS A 14 -21.40 5.43 -14.20
N GLU A 15 -21.89 6.44 -13.47
CA GLU A 15 -23.18 7.10 -13.76
C GLU A 15 -23.20 7.78 -15.14
N CYS A 16 -22.05 8.23 -15.63
CA CYS A 16 -21.88 8.76 -16.99
C CYS A 16 -21.70 7.68 -18.08
N GLY A 17 -21.76 6.38 -17.74
CA GLY A 17 -21.63 5.27 -18.68
C GLY A 17 -20.19 4.79 -18.91
N TYR A 18 -19.20 5.36 -18.21
CA TYR A 18 -17.80 4.95 -18.32
C TYR A 18 -17.48 3.80 -17.36
N ASN A 19 -17.81 2.57 -17.76
CA ASN A 19 -17.63 1.39 -16.92
C ASN A 19 -16.19 0.84 -16.90
N ASP A 20 -15.38 1.21 -17.90
CA ASP A 20 -14.03 0.64 -18.10
C ASP A 20 -12.89 1.58 -17.67
N ILE A 21 -13.21 2.71 -17.03
CA ILE A 21 -12.21 3.66 -16.56
C ILE A 21 -11.73 3.27 -15.16
N CYS A 22 -10.42 3.11 -15.00
CA CYS A 22 -9.77 2.93 -13.72
C CYS A 22 -9.29 4.27 -13.13
N VAL A 23 -9.29 4.38 -11.80
CA VAL A 23 -8.73 5.52 -11.06
C VAL A 23 -7.53 5.05 -10.25
N SER A 24 -6.39 5.70 -10.47
CA SER A 24 -5.17 5.47 -9.69
C SER A 24 -5.15 6.30 -8.41
N ILE A 25 -5.06 5.62 -7.28
CA ILE A 25 -4.97 6.21 -5.95
C ILE A 25 -3.52 6.11 -5.49
N ASN A 26 -2.86 7.26 -5.40
CA ASN A 26 -1.55 7.38 -4.80
C ASN A 26 -1.62 7.12 -3.28
N VAL A 27 -0.89 6.12 -2.80
CA VAL A 27 -0.80 5.69 -1.40
C VAL A 27 0.63 5.87 -0.89
N SER A 28 0.79 6.48 0.28
CA SER A 28 2.12 6.62 0.90
C SER A 28 2.51 5.36 1.69
N VAL A 29 3.81 5.13 1.90
CA VAL A 29 4.27 3.95 2.66
C VAL A 29 3.83 3.98 4.11
N VAL A 30 3.71 5.15 4.75
CA VAL A 30 3.15 5.24 6.11
C VAL A 30 1.72 4.68 6.16
N GLN A 31 0.93 4.84 5.09
CA GLN A 31 -0.40 4.25 5.00
C GLN A 31 -0.32 2.74 4.74
N LEU A 32 0.65 2.28 3.93
CA LEU A 32 0.86 0.86 3.66
C LEU A 32 1.37 0.08 4.88
N LEU A 33 2.20 0.70 5.71
CA LEU A 33 2.72 0.14 6.97
C LEU A 33 1.63 -0.03 8.03
N ASN A 34 0.46 0.59 7.84
CA ASN A 34 -0.68 0.36 8.71
C ASN A 34 -1.35 -0.98 8.34
N PRO A 35 -1.34 -1.99 9.22
CA PRO A 35 -1.89 -3.31 8.92
C PRO A 35 -3.41 -3.28 8.68
N ASP A 36 -4.13 -2.27 9.18
CA ASP A 36 -5.56 -2.09 8.94
C ASP A 36 -5.86 -1.48 7.56
N PHE A 37 -4.87 -0.92 6.87
CA PHE A 37 -5.10 -0.17 5.64
C PHE A 37 -5.76 -1.01 4.53
N PRO A 38 -5.27 -2.23 4.21
CA PRO A 38 -5.91 -3.07 3.19
C PRO A 38 -7.35 -3.41 3.56
N GLY A 39 -7.61 -3.72 4.83
CA GLY A 39 -8.95 -4.03 5.33
C GLY A 39 -9.92 -2.86 5.18
N ARG A 40 -9.51 -1.66 5.60
CA ARG A 40 -10.33 -0.44 5.44
C ARG A 40 -10.53 -0.05 3.98
N LEU A 41 -9.55 -0.27 3.12
CA LEU A 41 -9.67 -0.01 1.69
C LEU A 41 -10.75 -0.91 1.06
N LEU A 42 -10.70 -2.21 1.34
CA LEU A 42 -11.69 -3.18 0.87
C LEU A 42 -13.09 -2.88 1.42
N GLU A 43 -13.19 -2.52 2.71
CA GLU A 43 -14.46 -2.12 3.33
C GLU A 43 -15.08 -0.92 2.59
N LEU A 44 -14.28 0.10 2.26
CA LEU A 44 -14.77 1.26 1.52
C LEU A 44 -15.19 0.92 0.08
N ILE A 45 -14.42 0.10 -0.63
CA ILE A 45 -14.78 -0.35 -1.98
C ILE A 45 -16.13 -1.06 -1.96
N ASN A 46 -16.33 -1.97 -0.99
CA ASN A 46 -17.58 -2.70 -0.81
C ASN A 46 -18.75 -1.77 -0.43
N ASN A 47 -18.55 -0.92 0.57
CA ASN A 47 -19.60 0.00 1.05
C ASN A 47 -20.03 1.01 -0.02
N MET A 48 -19.13 1.39 -0.93
CA MET A 48 -19.41 2.35 -2.00
C MET A 48 -19.81 1.68 -3.31
N GLN A 49 -19.90 0.35 -3.34
CA GLN A 49 -20.24 -0.46 -4.52
C GLN A 49 -19.39 -0.13 -5.76
N VAL A 50 -18.12 0.18 -5.52
CA VAL A 50 -17.12 0.43 -6.57
C VAL A 50 -16.63 -0.91 -7.08
N ASN A 51 -16.48 -1.05 -8.40
CA ASN A 51 -15.82 -2.23 -8.97
C ASN A 51 -14.32 -2.19 -8.60
N PRO A 52 -13.78 -3.18 -7.88
CA PRO A 52 -12.36 -3.21 -7.53
C PRO A 52 -11.43 -3.19 -8.75
N ASP A 53 -11.87 -3.70 -9.91
CA ASP A 53 -11.07 -3.68 -11.15
C ASP A 53 -10.82 -2.25 -11.66
N ASN A 54 -11.66 -1.29 -11.24
CA ASN A 54 -11.54 0.12 -11.58
C ASN A 54 -10.68 0.90 -10.58
N VAL A 55 -10.05 0.24 -9.60
CA VAL A 55 -9.22 0.90 -8.57
C VAL A 55 -7.77 0.42 -8.70
N CYS A 56 -6.88 1.32 -9.11
CA CYS A 56 -5.45 1.05 -9.14
C CYS A 56 -4.78 1.70 -7.93
N ILE A 57 -3.94 0.96 -7.21
CA ILE A 57 -3.13 1.51 -6.12
C ILE A 57 -1.74 1.80 -6.65
N GLU A 58 -1.33 3.06 -6.57
CA GLU A 58 -0.01 3.52 -7.02
C GLU A 58 0.86 3.83 -5.80
N ILE A 59 2.05 3.25 -5.79
CA ILE A 59 3.08 3.46 -4.77
C ILE A 59 4.34 3.89 -5.51
N THR A 60 4.99 4.95 -5.05
CA THR A 60 6.25 5.41 -5.65
C THR A 60 7.44 4.57 -5.14
N GLU A 61 8.31 4.16 -6.06
CA GLU A 61 9.45 3.27 -5.82
C GLU A 61 10.45 3.81 -4.78
N SER A 62 10.66 5.13 -4.74
CA SER A 62 11.56 5.79 -3.79
C SER A 62 11.20 5.54 -2.33
N VAL A 63 9.97 5.12 -2.06
CA VAL A 63 9.48 4.83 -0.73
C VAL A 63 9.55 3.32 -0.39
N PHE A 64 9.70 2.45 -1.39
CA PHE A 64 9.94 1.01 -1.19
C PHE A 64 11.43 0.72 -0.88
N ALA A 65 12.34 1.50 -1.46
CA ALA A 65 13.78 1.35 -1.26
C ALA A 65 14.23 1.68 0.18
N SER A 66 13.57 2.63 0.86
CA SER A 66 13.90 3.05 2.23
C SER A 66 13.55 2.00 3.30
N ASP A 67 12.53 1.17 3.10
CA ASP A 67 12.17 0.10 4.04
C ASP A 67 13.05 -1.15 3.90
N MET A 68 13.62 -1.40 2.70
CA MET A 68 14.59 -2.48 2.48
C MET A 68 15.93 -2.24 3.20
N GLU A 69 16.35 -0.99 3.37
CA GLU A 69 17.54 -0.66 4.16
C GLU A 69 17.29 -0.85 5.66
N THR A 70 16.09 -0.48 6.14
CA THR A 70 15.74 -0.53 7.56
C THR A 70 15.41 -1.93 8.07
N THR A 71 14.89 -2.82 7.20
CA THR A 71 14.60 -4.23 7.56
C THR A 71 15.85 -5.11 7.61
N ARG A 72 16.95 -4.70 6.97
CA ARG A 72 18.19 -5.50 6.88
C ARG A 72 18.98 -5.58 8.20
N CYS A 73 18.63 -4.79 9.22
CA CYS A 73 19.36 -4.79 10.50
C CYS A 73 18.82 -5.81 11.53
N LYS A 74 17.75 -6.55 11.22
CA LYS A 74 17.16 -7.53 12.17
C LYS A 74 17.52 -8.99 11.90
N ILE A 75 18.08 -9.31 10.73
CA ILE A 75 18.33 -10.71 10.31
C ILE A 75 19.72 -11.21 10.72
N THR A 76 20.66 -10.33 11.09
CA THR A 76 22.05 -10.73 11.42
C THR A 76 22.40 -10.57 12.90
N ARG A 77 21.56 -11.05 13.82
CA ARG A 77 21.91 -11.07 15.26
C ARG A 77 21.57 -12.36 16.00
N LYS A 78 21.56 -13.48 15.29
CA LYS A 78 21.38 -14.79 15.93
C LYS A 78 22.08 -15.94 15.21
N LYS A 79 23.37 -15.80 14.92
CA LYS A 79 24.28 -16.95 14.84
C LYS A 79 25.65 -16.59 15.43
N GLU A 80 25.93 -17.30 16.52
CA GLU A 80 27.25 -17.82 16.91
C GLU A 80 28.30 -16.86 17.48
N LYS A 81 28.69 -17.19 18.72
CA LYS A 81 30.02 -16.96 19.28
C LYS A 81 31.07 -17.39 18.24
N CYS A 82 31.92 -16.47 17.79
CA CYS A 82 33.25 -16.84 17.33
C CYS A 82 34.28 -15.98 18.07
N LYS A 83 35.02 -16.71 18.88
CA LYS A 83 36.18 -16.33 19.66
C LYS A 83 37.34 -16.23 18.68
N ALA A 84 37.95 -15.05 18.56
CA ALA A 84 39.32 -14.91 18.07
C ALA A 84 39.91 -13.69 18.78
N CYS A 85 40.64 -13.98 19.85
CA CYS A 85 41.71 -13.15 20.38
C CYS A 85 42.91 -13.22 19.42
N GLU A 86 43.94 -12.41 19.72
CA GLU A 86 45.30 -12.38 19.15
C GLU A 86 45.40 -11.45 17.92
N GLU A 87 46.06 -10.29 17.94
CA GLU A 87 46.96 -9.58 18.88
C GLU A 87 46.76 -8.07 18.74
#